data_AF-A0A9P7K3U5-F1
#
_entry.id   AF-A0A9P7K3U5-F1
#
_cell.length_a   1.000
_cell.length_b   1.000
_cell.length_c   1.000
_cell.angle_alpha   90.00
_cell.angle_beta   90.00
_cell.angle_gamma   90.00
#
_symmetry.space_group_name_H-M   'P 1'
#
loop_
_entity.id
_entity.type
_entity.pdbx_description
1 polymer ?
#
loop_
_entity_poly.entity_id
_entity_poly.type
_entity_poly.pdbx_seq_one_letter_code
_entity_poly.pdbx_strand_id
1 'polypeptide(L)'
;MSDVEMQDVSGKVYDPDQDPEEKRAVRKNYRSLAKTVEEQQSNPNQYTAEELMKQVQQADLLFGKVKGPQEATLDSHFLLMASSMGAQKARAMKSGSGAFDIDEFVAKLVSFMGGRKAVQNQGGNDSEPEENPSRPLEWAKIGRKALAKSRRVPVTSFMLGPLSIEQKKRAVAKRAKLEKNKDELRKPQELKEEDISRSENETTKNVAIVEKILSDIGEVNIFKLIINPNDYAQSVENLFYLSFLIRDGKVAFETMAGEPLVCMYKPIK
;
A
#
# COMPACT_ATOMS: atom_id res chain seq x y z
N MET A 1 15.25 -29.56 -19.26
CA MET A 1 16.61 -29.53 -18.68
C MET A 1 17.50 -28.92 -19.73
N SER A 2 17.78 -27.63 -19.60
CA SER A 2 18.68 -26.90 -20.49
C SER A 2 20.11 -27.12 -20.01
N ASP A 3 20.95 -27.67 -20.89
CA ASP A 3 22.38 -27.87 -20.68
C ASP A 3 23.03 -26.56 -20.24
N VAL A 4 23.60 -26.59 -19.04
CA VAL A 4 24.50 -25.54 -18.56
C VAL A 4 25.84 -25.80 -19.21
N GLU A 5 26.18 -25.00 -20.22
CA GLU A 5 27.52 -24.96 -20.80
C GLU A 5 28.54 -24.71 -19.67
N MET A 6 29.29 -25.75 -19.31
CA MET A 6 30.44 -25.62 -18.43
C MET A 6 31.53 -24.87 -19.19
N GLN A 7 31.65 -23.57 -18.93
CA GLN A 7 32.80 -22.79 -19.37
C GLN A 7 34.09 -23.41 -18.80
N ASP A 8 35.04 -23.58 -19.72
CA ASP A 8 36.35 -24.20 -19.55
C ASP A 8 37.08 -23.75 -18.27
N VAL A 9 37.30 -24.69 -17.34
CA VAL A 9 37.99 -24.49 -16.05
C VAL A 9 39.51 -24.70 -16.21
N SER A 10 40.09 -24.29 -17.34
CA SER A 10 41.49 -24.56 -17.68
C SER A 10 42.51 -23.66 -16.94
N GLY A 11 42.06 -22.69 -16.13
CA GLY A 11 42.93 -21.75 -15.41
C GLY A 11 43.06 -21.93 -13.89
N LYS A 12 42.34 -22.86 -13.25
CA LYS A 12 42.28 -23.01 -11.77
C LYS A 12 43.30 -24.02 -11.21
N VAL A 13 44.48 -24.10 -11.83
CA VAL A 13 45.49 -25.09 -11.46
C VAL A 13 46.42 -24.51 -10.40
N TYR A 14 46.66 -25.30 -9.34
CA TYR A 14 47.66 -24.98 -8.32
C TYR A 14 49.03 -24.79 -8.97
N ASP A 15 49.67 -23.65 -8.67
CA ASP A 15 50.93 -23.25 -9.28
C ASP A 15 51.96 -22.96 -8.16
N PRO A 16 52.88 -23.91 -7.89
CA PRO A 16 53.87 -23.73 -6.86
C PRO A 16 54.90 -22.65 -7.22
N ASP A 17 55.16 -22.43 -8.51
CA ASP A 17 56.21 -21.56 -9.04
C ASP A 17 55.69 -20.17 -9.44
N GLN A 18 54.47 -19.82 -9.02
CA GLN A 18 53.90 -18.48 -9.21
C GLN A 18 54.85 -17.39 -8.69
N ASP A 19 54.99 -16.32 -9.49
CA ASP A 19 55.80 -15.16 -9.15
C ASP A 19 55.48 -14.62 -7.74
N PRO A 20 56.50 -14.45 -6.87
CA PRO A 20 56.29 -13.99 -5.50
C PRO A 20 55.68 -12.59 -5.41
N GLU A 21 55.83 -11.71 -6.42
CA GLU A 21 55.22 -10.39 -6.40
C GLU A 21 53.71 -10.45 -6.66
N GLU A 22 53.28 -11.24 -7.65
CA GLU A 22 51.86 -11.52 -7.89
C GLU A 22 51.19 -12.10 -6.63
N LYS A 23 51.84 -13.08 -6.01
CA LYS A 23 51.39 -13.74 -4.79
C LYS A 23 51.22 -12.75 -3.63
N ARG A 24 52.18 -11.84 -3.48
CA ARG A 24 52.13 -10.76 -2.48
C ARG A 24 51.03 -9.76 -2.78
N ALA A 25 50.81 -9.41 -4.05
CA ALA A 25 49.75 -8.50 -4.49
C ALA A 25 48.36 -9.06 -4.19
N VAL A 26 48.10 -10.33 -4.50
CA VAL A 26 46.83 -11.02 -4.20
C VAL A 26 46.55 -10.98 -2.69
N ARG A 27 47.53 -11.36 -1.86
CA ARG A 27 47.39 -11.32 -0.40
C ARG A 27 47.15 -9.91 0.14
N LYS A 28 47.82 -8.90 -0.42
CA LYS A 28 47.62 -7.49 -0.04
C LYS A 28 46.19 -7.05 -0.33
N ASN A 29 45.67 -7.40 -1.51
CA ASN A 29 44.32 -7.03 -1.92
C ASN A 29 43.25 -7.71 -1.04
N TYR A 30 43.39 -9.00 -0.74
CA TYR A 30 42.46 -9.67 0.18
C TYR A 30 42.49 -9.07 1.59
N ARG A 31 43.67 -8.70 2.11
CA ARG A 31 43.76 -8.03 3.42
C ARG A 31 43.12 -6.65 3.42
N SER A 32 43.23 -5.87 2.33
CA SER A 32 42.52 -4.60 2.23
C SER A 32 41.00 -4.78 2.12
N LEU A 33 40.54 -5.82 1.42
CA LEU A 33 39.13 -6.16 1.30
C LEU A 33 38.54 -6.58 2.66
N ALA A 34 39.25 -7.43 3.39
CA ALA A 34 38.87 -7.85 4.74
C ALA A 34 38.81 -6.66 5.71
N LYS A 35 39.83 -5.79 5.70
CA LYS A 35 39.88 -4.59 6.55
C LYS A 35 38.72 -3.63 6.28
N THR A 36 38.39 -3.39 5.01
CA THR A 36 37.27 -2.50 4.65
C THR A 36 35.92 -3.07 5.09
N VAL A 37 35.71 -4.38 4.95
CA VAL A 37 34.51 -5.06 5.46
C VAL A 37 34.44 -5.02 7.00
N GLU A 38 35.56 -5.20 7.70
CA GLU A 38 35.66 -5.07 9.16
C GLU A 38 35.31 -3.67 9.65
N GLU A 39 35.85 -2.63 8.99
CA GLU A 39 35.54 -1.23 9.30
C GLU A 39 34.04 -0.93 9.06
N GLN A 40 33.46 -1.47 7.99
CA GLN A 40 32.03 -1.32 7.68
C GLN A 40 31.13 -2.08 8.67
N GLN A 41 31.58 -3.22 9.19
CA GLN A 41 30.88 -3.97 10.21
C GLN A 41 30.70 -3.15 11.50
N SER A 42 31.67 -2.29 11.85
CA SER A 42 31.57 -1.41 13.02
C SER A 42 30.51 -0.30 12.85
N ASN A 43 30.20 0.10 11.61
CA ASN A 43 29.26 1.18 11.28
C ASN A 43 28.17 0.71 10.29
N PRO A 44 27.24 -0.16 10.72
CA PRO A 44 26.27 -0.83 9.83
C PRO A 44 25.30 0.12 9.11
N ASN A 45 25.11 1.34 9.61
CA ASN A 45 24.22 2.35 9.03
C ASN A 45 24.83 3.16 7.87
N GLN A 46 26.16 3.21 7.75
CA GLN A 46 26.82 3.99 6.69
C GLN A 46 26.98 3.20 5.38
N TYR A 47 26.96 1.87 5.46
CA TYR A 47 27.28 1.00 4.33
C TYR A 47 26.04 0.49 3.59
N THR A 48 26.07 0.49 2.26
CA THR A 48 24.95 0.08 1.39
C THR A 48 25.14 -1.37 0.90
N ALA A 49 24.05 -2.11 0.65
CA ALA A 49 24.14 -3.46 0.04
C ALA A 49 24.89 -3.47 -1.30
N GLU A 50 24.75 -2.41 -2.09
CA GLU A 50 25.45 -2.26 -3.37
C GLU A 50 26.97 -2.22 -3.19
N GLU A 51 27.44 -1.62 -2.10
CA GLU A 51 28.87 -1.58 -1.81
C GLU A 51 29.37 -2.97 -1.40
N LEU A 52 28.56 -3.77 -0.67
CA LEU A 52 28.89 -5.16 -0.33
C LEU A 52 29.03 -6.01 -1.57
N MET A 53 28.09 -5.85 -2.50
CA MET A 53 28.13 -6.52 -3.79
C MET A 53 29.39 -6.17 -4.57
N LYS A 54 29.82 -4.90 -4.58
CA LYS A 54 31.08 -4.48 -5.22
C LYS A 54 32.29 -5.16 -4.60
N GLN A 55 32.35 -5.29 -3.28
CA GLN A 55 33.45 -5.99 -2.60
C GLN A 55 33.47 -7.48 -2.97
N VAL A 56 32.32 -8.15 -2.99
CA VAL A 56 32.22 -9.56 -3.40
C VAL A 56 32.63 -9.75 -4.86
N GLN A 57 32.22 -8.85 -5.77
CA GLN A 57 32.65 -8.87 -7.17
C GLN A 57 34.17 -8.67 -7.32
N GLN A 58 34.76 -7.80 -6.52
CA GLN A 58 36.22 -7.62 -6.51
C GLN A 58 36.95 -8.89 -6.02
N ALA A 59 36.41 -9.58 -5.01
CA ALA A 59 36.95 -10.86 -4.57
C ALA A 59 36.86 -11.93 -5.66
N ASP A 60 35.75 -12.00 -6.39
CA ASP A 60 35.55 -12.97 -7.48
C ASP A 60 36.57 -12.76 -8.63
N LEU A 61 36.88 -11.50 -8.94
CA LEU A 61 37.97 -11.16 -9.88
C LEU A 61 39.36 -11.55 -9.35
N LEU A 62 39.59 -11.41 -8.05
CA LEU A 62 40.86 -11.81 -7.41
C LEU A 62 40.99 -13.33 -7.35
N PHE A 63 39.89 -14.06 -7.21
CA PHE A 63 39.87 -15.52 -7.13
C PHE A 63 40.47 -16.17 -8.39
N GLY A 64 40.32 -15.55 -9.56
CA GLY A 64 40.96 -16.01 -10.79
C GLY A 64 42.51 -16.03 -10.75
N LYS A 65 43.13 -15.30 -9.80
CA LYS A 65 44.58 -15.25 -9.60
C LYS A 65 45.07 -16.10 -8.42
N VAL A 66 44.16 -16.75 -7.71
CA VAL A 66 44.47 -17.61 -6.55
C VAL A 66 44.97 -18.95 -7.07
N LYS A 67 46.26 -19.21 -6.86
CA LYS A 67 46.89 -20.47 -7.26
C LYS A 67 47.52 -21.24 -6.11
N GLY A 68 47.45 -20.71 -4.88
CA GLY A 68 48.05 -21.32 -3.69
C GLY A 68 47.06 -21.47 -2.52
N PRO A 69 47.29 -22.45 -1.61
CA PRO A 69 46.40 -22.72 -0.48
C PRO A 69 46.32 -21.54 0.50
N GLN A 70 47.42 -20.79 0.68
CA GLN A 70 47.46 -19.64 1.58
C GLN A 70 46.63 -18.44 1.08
N GLU A 71 46.45 -18.28 -0.23
CA GLU A 71 45.54 -17.26 -0.76
C GLU A 71 44.10 -17.77 -0.75
N ALA A 72 43.88 -19.06 -1.01
CA ALA A 72 42.56 -19.67 -0.93
C ALA A 72 41.97 -19.60 0.49
N THR A 73 42.81 -19.67 1.55
CA THR A 73 42.35 -19.46 2.92
C THR A 73 41.94 -18.01 3.19
N LEU A 74 42.65 -17.03 2.61
CA LEU A 74 42.27 -15.62 2.71
C LEU A 74 40.96 -15.32 1.98
N ASP A 75 40.76 -15.91 0.81
CA ASP A 75 39.52 -15.82 0.05
C ASP A 75 38.33 -16.40 0.83
N SER A 76 38.48 -17.63 1.33
CA SER A 76 37.47 -18.29 2.16
C SER A 76 37.12 -17.48 3.41
N HIS A 77 38.12 -16.89 4.06
CA HIS A 77 37.92 -16.02 5.21
C HIS A 77 37.13 -14.76 4.86
N PHE A 78 37.48 -14.09 3.76
CA PHE A 78 36.75 -12.92 3.26
C PHE A 78 35.29 -13.28 2.94
N LEU A 79 35.04 -14.39 2.24
CA LEU A 79 33.68 -14.82 1.90
C LEU A 79 32.83 -15.09 3.14
N LEU A 80 33.41 -15.67 4.20
CA LEU A 80 32.71 -15.89 5.46
C LEU A 80 32.33 -14.57 6.13
N MET A 81 33.23 -13.59 6.16
CA MET A 81 32.94 -12.25 6.66
C MET A 81 31.85 -11.57 5.84
N ALA A 82 31.99 -11.53 4.52
CA ALA A 82 31.04 -10.92 3.60
C ALA A 82 29.64 -11.56 3.71
N SER A 83 29.57 -12.89 3.82
CA SER A 83 28.31 -13.61 4.02
C SER A 83 27.66 -13.29 5.37
N SER A 84 28.45 -13.22 6.44
CA SER A 84 27.92 -12.86 7.77
C SER A 84 27.36 -11.43 7.79
N MET A 85 28.07 -10.49 7.15
CA MET A 85 27.65 -9.11 7.03
C MET A 85 26.43 -8.97 6.11
N GLY A 86 26.38 -9.71 5.01
CA GLY A 86 25.23 -9.80 4.12
C GLY A 86 23.99 -10.31 4.84
N ALA A 87 24.12 -11.34 5.68
CA ALA A 87 23.02 -11.86 6.48
C ALA A 87 22.53 -10.86 7.54
N GLN A 88 23.45 -10.18 8.24
CA GLN A 88 23.10 -9.12 9.19
C GLN A 88 22.39 -7.96 8.49
N LYS A 89 22.90 -7.54 7.33
CA LYS A 89 22.30 -6.46 6.53
C LYS A 89 20.95 -6.87 5.98
N ALA A 90 20.78 -8.10 5.49
CA ALA A 90 19.50 -8.60 5.02
C ALA A 90 18.45 -8.65 6.14
N ARG A 91 18.84 -9.03 7.36
CA ARG A 91 17.96 -8.99 8.54
C ARG A 91 17.60 -7.55 8.94
N ALA A 92 18.53 -6.62 8.82
CA ALA A 92 18.31 -5.19 9.08
C ALA A 92 17.55 -4.48 7.95
N MET A 93 17.68 -4.98 6.71
CA MET A 93 16.87 -4.59 5.56
C MET A 93 15.47 -5.13 5.77
N LYS A 94 14.70 -4.37 6.53
CA LYS A 94 13.27 -4.54 6.59
C LYS A 94 12.74 -4.31 5.17
N SER A 95 12.48 -5.39 4.45
CA SER A 95 11.74 -5.39 3.19
C SER A 95 10.44 -6.14 3.45
N GLY A 96 9.33 -5.40 3.54
CA GLY A 96 8.01 -5.90 3.91
C GLY A 96 7.30 -5.05 4.99
N SER A 97 6.15 -5.52 5.48
CA SER A 97 5.24 -4.80 6.40
C SER A 97 5.87 -4.28 7.71
N GLY A 98 7.09 -4.71 8.07
CA GLY A 98 7.83 -4.23 9.25
C GLY A 98 8.88 -3.15 8.95
N ALA A 99 9.05 -2.76 7.68
CA ALA A 99 9.95 -1.71 7.20
C ALA A 99 9.44 -0.31 7.45
N PHE A 100 8.12 -0.19 7.54
CA PHE A 100 7.45 1.05 7.81
C PHE A 100 7.25 1.18 9.31
N ASP A 101 8.13 1.93 9.94
CA ASP A 101 7.94 2.35 11.33
C ASP A 101 6.89 3.47 11.33
N ILE A 102 5.68 3.12 11.78
CA ILE A 102 4.55 4.04 11.84
C ILE A 102 4.85 5.19 12.79
N ASP A 103 5.51 4.91 13.91
CA ASP A 103 5.81 5.92 14.93
C ASP A 103 6.88 6.89 14.43
N GLU A 104 7.92 6.39 13.75
CA GLU A 104 8.92 7.23 13.08
C GLU A 104 8.29 8.07 11.96
N PHE A 105 7.41 7.48 11.17
CA PHE A 105 6.70 8.19 10.10
C PHE A 105 5.81 9.29 10.67
N VAL A 106 5.01 9.00 11.70
CA VAL A 106 4.14 9.98 12.38
C VAL A 106 4.98 11.08 13.01
N ALA A 107 6.08 10.74 13.68
CA ALA A 107 7.00 11.72 14.27
C ALA A 107 7.59 12.68 13.21
N LYS A 108 8.07 12.14 12.09
CA LYS A 108 8.58 12.93 10.95
C LYS A 108 7.47 13.75 10.30
N LEU A 109 6.25 13.22 10.20
CA LEU A 109 5.10 13.91 9.63
C LEU A 109 4.68 15.10 10.50
N VAL A 110 4.59 14.91 11.82
CA VAL A 110 4.29 15.98 12.78
C VAL A 110 5.37 17.07 12.73
N SER A 111 6.65 16.69 12.67
CA SER A 111 7.75 17.64 12.50
C SER A 111 7.63 18.42 11.18
N PHE A 112 7.35 17.75 10.06
CA PHE A 112 7.15 18.38 8.76
C PHE A 112 5.95 19.36 8.74
N MET A 113 4.90 19.04 9.49
CA MET A 113 3.71 19.89 9.65
C MET A 113 3.89 21.03 10.67
N GLY A 114 5.09 21.18 11.25
CA GLY A 114 5.42 22.25 12.19
C GLY A 114 5.04 21.98 13.64
N GLY A 115 4.62 20.75 13.97
CA GLY A 115 4.22 20.34 15.32
C GLY A 115 5.40 20.06 16.26
N ARG A 116 6.61 19.88 15.73
CA ARG A 116 7.86 19.84 16.51
C ARG A 116 8.83 20.84 15.92
N LYS A 117 9.07 21.97 16.59
CA LYS A 117 10.26 22.78 16.30
C LYS A 117 11.47 21.96 16.73
N ALA A 118 12.28 21.54 15.77
CA ALA A 118 13.61 21.09 16.09
C ALA A 118 14.31 22.20 16.89
N VAL A 119 14.91 21.85 18.02
CA VAL A 119 15.90 22.68 18.70
C VAL A 119 17.11 22.79 17.76
N GLN A 120 16.99 23.61 16.72
CA GLN A 120 18.14 24.08 15.97
C GLN A 120 18.61 25.36 16.63
N ASN A 121 19.61 25.16 17.48
CA ASN A 121 20.73 26.06 17.76
C ASN A 121 20.83 27.25 16.77
N GLN A 122 20.08 28.31 17.02
CA GLN A 122 20.45 29.67 16.62
C GLN A 122 20.55 30.45 17.92
N GLY A 123 21.76 30.92 18.21
CA GLY A 123 22.10 31.56 19.47
C GLY A 123 21.21 32.76 19.77
N GLY A 124 20.93 32.92 21.07
CA GLY A 124 20.49 34.18 21.64
C GLY A 124 18.99 34.44 21.60
N ASN A 125 18.21 33.68 22.36
CA ASN A 125 17.36 34.27 23.42
C ASN A 125 16.83 33.14 24.32
N ASP A 126 17.00 33.30 25.62
CA ASP A 126 16.54 32.37 26.65
C ASP A 126 15.02 32.50 26.83
N SER A 127 14.28 31.90 25.90
CA SER A 127 12.84 31.71 26.04
C SER A 127 12.57 30.25 25.80
N GLU A 128 12.26 29.54 26.89
CA GLU A 128 11.85 28.15 26.85
C GLU A 128 10.85 27.93 25.71
N PRO A 129 11.02 26.90 24.86
CA PRO A 129 9.99 26.57 23.90
C PRO A 129 8.81 26.02 24.70
N GLU A 130 7.84 26.89 25.03
CA GLU A 130 6.51 26.41 25.39
C GLU A 130 6.04 25.50 24.25
N GLU A 131 6.04 24.20 24.49
CA GLU A 131 5.26 23.26 23.71
C GLU A 131 3.81 23.72 23.85
N ASN A 132 3.36 24.53 22.90
CA ASN A 132 2.01 25.00 22.86
C ASN A 132 1.20 23.92 22.11
N PRO A 133 0.51 22.98 22.79
CA PRO A 133 -0.24 21.90 22.15
C PRO A 133 -1.37 22.42 21.25
N SER A 134 -1.61 23.73 21.27
CA SER A 134 -2.65 24.42 20.52
C SER A 134 -2.25 24.93 19.13
N ARG A 135 -0.98 24.82 18.68
CA ARG A 135 -0.69 25.21 17.29
C ARG A 135 -1.27 24.16 16.33
N PRO A 136 -2.24 24.52 15.46
CA PRO A 136 -2.80 23.57 14.52
C PRO A 136 -1.72 23.08 13.56
N LEU A 137 -1.68 21.78 13.31
CA LEU A 137 -0.78 21.19 12.32
C LEU A 137 -1.07 21.76 10.93
N GLU A 138 -0.02 22.11 10.18
CA GLU A 138 -0.16 22.70 8.85
C GLU A 138 -0.44 21.64 7.76
N TRP A 139 -1.65 21.07 7.77
CA TRP A 139 -2.10 20.03 6.83
C TRP A 139 -1.95 20.39 5.34
N ALA A 140 -1.97 21.68 4.99
CA ALA A 140 -1.76 22.14 3.63
C ALA A 140 -0.37 21.77 3.06
N LYS A 141 0.67 21.69 3.90
CA LYS A 141 2.03 21.31 3.47
C LYS A 141 2.09 19.88 2.97
N ILE A 142 1.51 18.94 3.73
CA ILE A 142 1.46 17.53 3.32
C ILE A 142 0.49 17.36 2.14
N GLY A 143 -0.64 18.07 2.14
CA GLY A 143 -1.61 18.06 1.04
C GLY A 143 -0.97 18.38 -0.32
N ARG A 144 -0.13 19.41 -0.41
CA ARG A 144 0.59 19.75 -1.66
C ARG A 144 1.54 18.64 -2.12
N LYS A 145 2.27 18.01 -1.20
CA LYS A 145 3.20 16.92 -1.50
C LYS A 145 2.47 15.63 -1.92
N ALA A 146 1.34 15.34 -1.27
CA ALA A 146 0.47 14.23 -1.60
C ALA A 146 -0.21 14.41 -2.96
N LEU A 147 -0.67 15.63 -3.27
CA LEU A 147 -1.34 15.95 -4.54
C LEU A 147 -0.43 15.66 -5.74
N ALA A 148 0.86 15.98 -5.65
CA ALA A 148 1.84 15.71 -6.71
C ALA A 148 2.04 14.21 -7.01
N LYS A 149 1.62 13.33 -6.09
CA LYS A 149 1.67 11.87 -6.24
C LYS A 149 0.29 11.24 -6.41
N SER A 150 -0.78 12.01 -6.25
CA SER A 150 -2.14 11.55 -6.50
C SER A 150 -2.45 11.67 -7.99
N ARG A 151 -3.03 10.62 -8.58
CA ARG A 151 -3.66 10.68 -9.91
C ARG A 151 -5.12 11.14 -9.83
N ARG A 152 -5.50 11.77 -8.72
CA ARG A 152 -6.90 12.10 -8.44
C ARG A 152 -7.29 13.32 -9.28
N VAL A 153 -8.29 13.14 -10.15
CA VAL A 153 -8.90 14.23 -10.90
C VAL A 153 -9.58 15.19 -9.91
N PRO A 154 -9.46 16.52 -10.10
CA PRO A 154 -10.20 17.48 -9.29
C PRO A 154 -11.70 17.17 -9.36
N VAL A 155 -12.26 16.74 -8.23
CA VAL A 155 -13.71 16.59 -8.08
C VAL A 155 -14.25 17.86 -7.46
N THR A 156 -15.31 18.42 -8.03
CA THR A 156 -16.05 19.53 -7.43
C THR A 156 -16.67 19.02 -6.13
N SER A 157 -16.17 19.52 -4.99
CA SER A 157 -16.79 19.25 -3.70
C SER A 157 -18.10 20.02 -3.63
N PHE A 158 -19.24 19.34 -3.81
CA PHE A 158 -20.55 19.92 -3.52
C PHE A 158 -20.85 20.04 -2.02
N MET A 159 -19.86 19.73 -1.17
CA MET A 159 -19.91 20.09 0.24
C MET A 159 -18.94 21.23 0.50
N LEU A 160 -19.50 22.44 0.62
CA LEU A 160 -19.08 23.39 1.65
C LEU A 160 -18.95 22.59 2.95
N GLY A 161 -17.73 22.22 3.32
CA GLY A 161 -17.48 21.23 4.35
C GLY A 161 -18.01 21.65 5.74
N PRO A 162 -18.23 20.70 6.65
CA PRO A 162 -18.66 20.99 8.03
C PRO A 162 -17.54 21.56 8.93
N LEU A 163 -16.38 21.94 8.38
CA LEU A 163 -15.21 22.36 9.17
C LEU A 163 -15.29 23.80 9.72
N SER A 164 -16.34 24.55 9.39
CA SER A 164 -16.61 25.88 9.97
C SER A 164 -18.03 25.97 10.54
N ILE A 165 -18.58 24.85 11.00
CA ILE A 165 -19.78 24.89 11.84
C ILE A 165 -19.31 25.30 13.23
N GLU A 166 -19.46 26.60 13.54
CA GLU A 166 -19.45 27.04 14.92
C GLU A 166 -20.56 26.27 15.66
N GLN A 167 -20.18 25.48 16.67
CA GLN A 167 -21.16 24.82 17.51
C GLN A 167 -22.04 25.90 18.15
N LYS A 168 -23.27 26.05 17.64
CA LYS A 168 -24.26 26.98 18.19
C LYS A 168 -24.48 26.60 19.66
N LYS A 169 -23.92 27.39 20.59
CA LYS A 169 -24.16 27.23 22.02
C LYS A 169 -25.67 27.31 22.24
N ARG A 170 -26.30 26.17 22.55
CA ARG A 170 -27.74 26.13 22.84
C ARG A 170 -27.99 26.93 24.11
N ALA A 171 -28.66 28.06 23.98
CA ALA A 171 -29.24 28.73 25.14
C ALA A 171 -30.27 27.77 25.75
N VAL A 172 -30.07 27.40 27.02
CA VAL A 172 -31.04 26.61 27.77
C VAL A 172 -32.25 27.50 28.01
N ALA A 173 -33.25 27.39 27.14
CA ALA A 173 -34.55 28.03 27.37
C ALA A 173 -35.18 27.38 28.60
N LYS A 174 -35.37 28.14 29.67
CA LYS A 174 -36.17 27.69 30.81
C LYS A 174 -37.59 27.44 30.29
N ARG A 175 -38.00 26.17 30.31
CA ARG A 175 -39.31 25.73 29.84
C ARG A 175 -40.37 26.37 30.75
N ALA A 176 -41.08 27.37 30.24
CA ALA A 176 -42.32 27.81 30.89
C ALA A 176 -43.27 26.61 30.91
N LYS A 177 -43.84 26.32 32.09
CA LYS A 177 -44.75 25.20 32.27
C LYS A 177 -46.01 25.52 31.46
N LEU A 178 -46.16 24.87 30.31
CA LEU A 178 -47.37 24.97 29.50
C LEU A 178 -48.50 24.28 30.27
N GLU A 179 -49.41 25.04 30.86
CA GLU A 179 -50.69 24.48 31.33
C GLU A 179 -51.48 24.04 30.11
N LYS A 180 -51.54 22.72 29.88
CA LYS A 180 -52.31 22.14 28.79
C LYS A 180 -53.79 22.26 29.12
N ASN A 181 -54.50 23.10 28.38
CA ASN A 181 -55.95 23.17 28.44
C ASN A 181 -56.53 21.85 27.89
N LYS A 182 -57.48 21.23 28.61
CA LYS A 182 -58.00 19.89 28.32
C LYS A 182 -58.96 19.84 27.12
N ASP A 183 -59.33 21.00 26.57
CA ASP A 183 -60.36 21.10 25.53
C ASP A 183 -59.85 20.77 24.12
N GLU A 184 -58.53 20.64 23.92
CA GLU A 184 -57.90 20.35 22.62
C GLU A 184 -57.47 18.87 22.43
N LEU A 185 -57.94 17.96 23.28
CA LEU A 185 -57.68 16.53 23.12
C LEU A 185 -58.55 15.93 21.99
N ARG A 186 -58.06 15.96 20.75
CA ARG A 186 -58.59 15.11 19.65
C ARG A 186 -57.89 13.76 19.65
N LYS A 187 -58.66 12.66 19.66
CA LYS A 187 -58.14 11.30 19.54
C LYS A 187 -57.49 11.10 18.15
N PRO A 188 -56.34 10.40 18.06
CA PRO A 188 -55.76 10.02 16.78
C PRO A 188 -56.71 9.12 15.99
N GLN A 189 -56.74 9.31 14.68
CA GLN A 189 -57.58 8.53 13.77
C GLN A 189 -56.93 7.16 13.56
N GLU A 190 -57.67 6.07 13.84
CA GLU A 190 -57.23 4.70 13.60
C GLU A 190 -57.20 4.43 12.09
N LEU A 191 -56.00 4.30 11.52
CA LEU A 191 -55.80 3.81 10.15
C LEU A 191 -56.07 2.31 10.11
N LYS A 192 -56.93 1.86 9.19
CA LYS A 192 -57.19 0.44 8.92
C LYS A 192 -56.16 -0.09 7.91
N GLU A 193 -55.87 -1.38 7.94
CA GLU A 193 -54.89 -2.04 7.05
C GLU A 193 -55.19 -1.85 5.54
N GLU A 194 -56.44 -1.55 5.20
CA GLU A 194 -56.95 -1.35 3.84
C GLU A 194 -56.61 0.03 3.25
N ASP A 195 -56.28 1.03 4.09
CA ASP A 195 -55.86 2.38 3.66
C ASP A 195 -54.36 2.44 3.30
N ILE A 196 -53.64 1.33 3.46
CA ILE A 196 -52.24 1.18 3.06
C ILE A 196 -52.23 0.64 1.62
N SER A 197 -52.17 1.54 0.64
CA SER A 197 -51.83 1.13 -0.73
C SER A 197 -50.43 0.50 -0.71
N ARG A 198 -50.35 -0.84 -0.73
CA ARG A 198 -49.10 -1.55 -0.99
C ARG A 198 -48.69 -1.22 -2.42
N SER A 199 -47.89 -0.18 -2.59
CA SER A 199 -47.17 0.09 -3.83
C SER A 199 -46.35 -1.17 -4.13
N GLU A 200 -46.69 -1.90 -5.19
CA GLU A 200 -45.88 -3.02 -5.66
C GLU A 200 -44.41 -2.56 -5.75
N ASN A 201 -43.53 -3.22 -5.00
CA ASN A 201 -42.14 -2.81 -4.88
C ASN A 201 -41.50 -2.71 -6.28
N GLU A 202 -41.17 -1.49 -6.70
CA GLU A 202 -40.58 -1.12 -8.00
C GLU A 202 -39.40 -2.02 -8.38
N THR A 203 -38.60 -2.41 -7.39
CA THR A 203 -37.50 -3.37 -7.51
C THR A 203 -37.91 -4.71 -8.12
N THR A 204 -39.06 -5.27 -7.73
CA THR A 204 -39.52 -6.59 -8.22
C THR A 204 -39.87 -6.53 -9.69
N LYS A 205 -40.46 -5.41 -10.14
CA LYS A 205 -40.78 -5.16 -11.55
C LYS A 205 -39.51 -5.06 -12.38
N ASN A 206 -38.53 -4.30 -11.89
CA ASN A 206 -37.27 -4.10 -12.61
C ASN A 206 -36.42 -5.38 -12.68
N VAL A 207 -36.41 -6.21 -11.63
CA VAL A 207 -35.78 -7.55 -11.67
C VAL A 207 -36.42 -8.43 -12.74
N ALA A 208 -37.75 -8.45 -12.84
CA ALA A 208 -38.45 -9.22 -13.88
C ALA A 208 -38.18 -8.70 -15.31
N ILE A 209 -38.00 -7.38 -15.47
CA ILE A 209 -37.62 -6.78 -16.76
C ILE A 209 -36.21 -7.24 -17.17
N VAL A 210 -35.24 -7.20 -16.25
CA VAL A 210 -33.86 -7.66 -16.54
C VAL A 210 -33.84 -9.15 -16.88
N GLU A 211 -34.63 -9.98 -16.18
CA GLU A 211 -34.77 -11.41 -16.49
C GLU A 211 -35.29 -11.65 -17.91
N LYS A 212 -36.30 -10.88 -18.33
CA LYS A 212 -36.86 -10.97 -19.68
C LYS A 212 -35.86 -10.53 -20.75
N ILE A 213 -35.17 -9.41 -20.54
CA ILE A 213 -34.14 -8.89 -21.45
C ILE A 213 -33.03 -9.93 -21.64
N LEU A 214 -32.55 -10.54 -20.56
CA LEU A 214 -31.49 -11.54 -20.63
C LEU A 214 -31.98 -12.84 -21.29
N SER A 215 -33.25 -13.20 -21.14
CA SER A 215 -33.86 -14.34 -21.84
C SER A 215 -33.93 -14.12 -23.35
N ASP A 216 -34.17 -12.88 -23.79
CA ASP A 216 -34.28 -12.52 -25.22
C ASP A 216 -32.89 -12.38 -25.88
N ILE A 217 -31.90 -11.83 -25.16
CA ILE A 217 -30.54 -11.59 -25.69
C ILE A 217 -29.67 -12.86 -25.62
N GLY A 218 -29.82 -13.68 -24.57
CA GLY A 218 -28.96 -14.83 -24.31
C GLY A 218 -27.68 -14.43 -23.58
N GLU A 219 -26.53 -14.90 -24.08
CA GLU A 219 -25.22 -14.62 -23.47
C GLU A 219 -24.76 -13.19 -23.81
N VAL A 220 -24.48 -12.39 -22.77
CA VAL A 220 -24.05 -11.00 -22.94
C VAL A 220 -22.95 -10.63 -21.96
N ASN A 221 -22.04 -9.75 -22.38
CA ASN A 221 -21.05 -9.17 -21.48
C ASN A 221 -21.74 -8.32 -20.40
N ILE A 222 -21.37 -8.53 -19.14
CA ILE A 222 -22.01 -7.87 -18.00
C ILE A 222 -21.97 -6.35 -18.12
N PHE A 223 -20.87 -5.78 -18.60
CA PHE A 223 -20.70 -4.32 -18.72
C PHE A 223 -21.60 -3.74 -19.80
N LYS A 224 -21.82 -4.49 -20.90
CA LYS A 224 -22.77 -4.08 -21.94
C LYS A 224 -24.22 -4.12 -21.46
N LEU A 225 -24.53 -5.00 -20.50
CA LEU A 225 -25.86 -5.12 -19.92
C LEU A 225 -26.14 -4.02 -18.89
N ILE A 226 -25.20 -3.72 -17.98
CA ILE A 226 -25.47 -2.86 -16.84
C ILE A 226 -25.13 -1.38 -17.06
N ILE A 227 -24.15 -1.05 -17.92
CA ILE A 227 -23.65 0.32 -18.03
C ILE A 227 -24.59 1.17 -18.88
N ASN A 228 -25.13 2.23 -18.27
CA ASN A 228 -25.71 3.36 -18.98
C ASN A 228 -24.67 4.49 -19.09
N PRO A 229 -24.25 4.89 -20.31
CA PRO A 229 -23.27 5.96 -20.50
C PRO A 229 -23.75 7.36 -20.11
N ASN A 230 -25.08 7.55 -19.99
CA ASN A 230 -25.70 8.84 -19.69
C ASN A 230 -26.15 8.96 -18.23
N ASP A 231 -26.19 7.84 -17.48
CA ASP A 231 -26.62 7.83 -16.08
C ASP A 231 -25.87 6.75 -15.26
N TYR A 232 -25.03 7.23 -14.34
CA TYR A 232 -24.30 6.36 -13.42
C TYR A 232 -25.21 5.70 -12.38
N ALA A 233 -26.20 6.43 -11.85
CA ALA A 233 -27.09 5.90 -10.81
C ALA A 233 -27.89 4.71 -11.36
N GLN A 234 -28.40 4.84 -12.59
CA GLN A 234 -29.07 3.74 -13.27
C GLN A 234 -28.14 2.54 -13.51
N SER A 235 -26.85 2.76 -13.77
CA SER A 235 -25.89 1.66 -13.90
C SER A 235 -25.73 0.85 -12.61
N VAL A 236 -25.77 1.53 -11.46
CA VAL A 236 -25.75 0.89 -10.13
C VAL A 236 -27.06 0.14 -9.86
N GLU A 237 -28.21 0.71 -10.25
CA GLU A 237 -29.51 0.04 -10.15
C GLU A 237 -29.59 -1.21 -11.03
N ASN A 238 -29.11 -1.15 -12.26
CA ASN A 238 -29.03 -2.30 -13.17
C ASN A 238 -28.20 -3.44 -12.56
N LEU A 239 -27.05 -3.11 -11.95
CA LEU A 239 -26.22 -4.08 -11.24
C LEU A 239 -26.94 -4.65 -10.01
N PHE A 240 -27.65 -3.81 -9.26
CA PHE A 240 -28.45 -4.23 -8.12
C PHE A 240 -29.55 -5.22 -8.54
N TYR A 241 -30.29 -4.96 -9.62
CA TYR A 241 -31.31 -5.88 -10.13
C TYR A 241 -30.72 -7.20 -10.62
N LEU A 242 -29.61 -7.15 -11.38
CA LEU A 242 -28.89 -8.35 -11.82
C LEU A 242 -28.43 -9.21 -10.63
N SER A 243 -28.03 -8.60 -9.52
CA SER A 243 -27.59 -9.33 -8.33
C SER A 243 -28.68 -10.22 -7.71
N PHE A 244 -29.96 -9.83 -7.80
CA PHE A 244 -31.08 -10.68 -7.36
C PHE A 244 -31.21 -11.93 -8.20
N LEU A 245 -31.05 -11.81 -9.53
CA LEU A 245 -31.15 -12.95 -10.44
C LEU A 245 -30.01 -13.96 -10.25
N ILE A 246 -28.81 -13.48 -9.94
CA ILE A 246 -27.67 -14.32 -9.59
C ILE A 246 -27.90 -15.00 -8.24
N ARG A 247 -28.33 -14.25 -7.22
CA ARG A 247 -28.65 -14.78 -5.89
C ARG A 247 -29.72 -15.86 -5.94
N ASP A 248 -30.75 -15.66 -6.75
CA ASP A 248 -31.87 -16.57 -6.91
C ASP A 248 -31.54 -17.76 -7.85
N GLY A 249 -30.30 -17.85 -8.36
CA GLY A 249 -29.81 -18.95 -9.18
C GLY A 249 -30.41 -19.00 -10.60
N LYS A 250 -31.04 -17.91 -11.05
CA LYS A 250 -31.66 -17.80 -12.37
C LYS A 250 -30.66 -17.43 -13.46
N VAL A 251 -29.57 -16.75 -13.08
CA VAL A 251 -28.53 -16.25 -13.98
C VAL A 251 -27.18 -16.80 -13.56
N ALA A 252 -26.43 -17.31 -14.52
CA ALA A 252 -25.05 -17.74 -14.36
C ALA A 252 -24.10 -16.59 -14.70
N PHE A 253 -22.99 -16.54 -13.98
CA PHE A 253 -21.86 -15.66 -14.26
C PHE A 253 -20.66 -16.51 -14.65
N GLU A 254 -20.14 -16.30 -15.86
CA GLU A 254 -19.04 -17.08 -16.41
C GLU A 254 -17.98 -16.16 -17.03
N THR A 255 -16.73 -16.61 -17.02
CA THR A 255 -15.63 -15.90 -17.67
C THR A 255 -15.15 -16.70 -18.87
N MET A 256 -15.45 -16.24 -20.08
CA MET A 256 -14.93 -16.84 -21.31
C MET A 256 -13.90 -15.92 -21.95
N ALA A 257 -12.71 -16.45 -22.26
CA ALA A 257 -11.61 -15.71 -22.88
C ALA A 257 -11.21 -14.39 -22.17
N GLY A 258 -11.40 -14.32 -20.85
CA GLY A 258 -11.10 -13.13 -20.04
C GLY A 258 -12.21 -12.07 -20.02
N GLU A 259 -13.34 -12.32 -20.67
CA GLU A 259 -14.51 -11.45 -20.61
C GLU A 259 -15.58 -11.99 -19.65
N PRO A 260 -16.15 -11.14 -18.77
CA PRO A 260 -17.25 -11.52 -17.88
C PRO A 260 -18.59 -11.54 -18.63
N LEU A 261 -19.20 -12.71 -18.71
CA LEU A 261 -20.45 -12.98 -19.38
C LEU A 261 -21.53 -13.38 -18.36
N VAL A 262 -22.77 -13.01 -18.68
CA VAL A 262 -23.97 -13.44 -17.94
C VAL A 262 -24.97 -14.06 -18.90
N CYS A 263 -25.63 -15.13 -18.45
CA CYS A 263 -26.63 -15.84 -19.23
C CYS A 263 -27.67 -16.51 -18.31
N MET A 264 -28.80 -16.89 -18.88
CA MET A 264 -29.81 -17.66 -18.13
C MET A 264 -29.24 -19.02 -17.72
N TYR A 265 -29.36 -19.35 -16.44
CA TYR A 265 -28.85 -20.61 -15.89
C TYR A 265 -29.60 -21.80 -16.52
N LYS A 266 -28.85 -22.69 -17.17
CA LYS A 266 -29.38 -23.97 -17.67
C LYS A 266 -28.82 -25.09 -16.81
N PRO A 267 -29.65 -25.86 -16.09
CA PRO A 267 -29.16 -27.01 -15.34
C PRO A 267 -28.62 -28.05 -16.33
N ILE A 268 -27.42 -28.55 -16.05
CA ILE A 268 -26.82 -29.67 -16.77
C ILE A 268 -27.70 -30.89 -16.47
N LYS A 269 -28.31 -31.47 -17.50
CA LYS A 269 -29.03 -32.76 -17.42
C LYS A 269 -28.04 -33.91 -17.45
#